data_AF-A0A0F5YKU0-F1
#
_entry.id   AF-A0A0F5YKU0-F1
#
_cell.length_a   1.000
_cell.length_b   1.000
_cell.length_c   1.000
_cell.angle_alpha   90.00
_cell.angle_beta   90.00
_cell.angle_gamma   90.00
#
_symmetry.space_group_name_H-M   'P 1'
#
loop_
_entity.id
_entity.type
_entity.pdbx_description
1 polymer ?
#
loop_
_entity_poly.entity_id
_entity_poly.type
_entity_poly.pdbx_seq_one_letter_code
_entity_poly.pdbx_strand_id
1 'polypeptide(L)'
;MNMNASAAAFGLAALLAASGFAYLDARNQLAQTETRLTAIQTERDNLTQQVDSLQQQVKDLEQQVSSSRNSVSDLQGQLGDRERAVAAFQGQIDTLSICLEGVAQGISEMSNGEETSALITFSSISATCKQAEKIIEQRNVGSYGSGSGQHPPLAIRSF
;
A
#
# COMPACT_ATOMS: atom_id res chain seq x y z
N MET A 1 -17.20 -48.88 -87.70
CA MET A 1 -17.61 -49.04 -86.28
C MET A 1 -16.74 -48.12 -85.44
N ASN A 2 -17.38 -47.34 -84.58
CA ASN A 2 -16.85 -46.20 -83.81
C ASN A 2 -15.74 -46.60 -82.82
N MET A 3 -14.47 -46.36 -83.14
CA MET A 3 -13.38 -46.38 -82.15
C MET A 3 -13.03 -44.98 -81.61
N ASN A 4 -13.49 -43.91 -82.28
CA ASN A 4 -13.20 -42.53 -81.88
C ASN A 4 -14.17 -41.99 -80.82
N ALA A 5 -15.42 -42.46 -80.81
CA ALA A 5 -16.43 -42.02 -79.84
C ALA A 5 -16.16 -42.58 -78.43
N SER A 6 -15.63 -43.79 -78.32
CA SER A 6 -15.29 -44.44 -77.05
C SER A 6 -14.05 -43.83 -76.39
N ALA A 7 -12.97 -43.58 -77.14
CA ALA A 7 -11.78 -42.92 -76.60
C ALA A 7 -12.06 -41.50 -76.07
N ALA A 8 -12.88 -40.73 -76.78
CA ALA A 8 -13.32 -39.40 -76.33
C ALA A 8 -14.19 -39.46 -75.06
N ALA A 9 -15.07 -40.46 -74.94
CA ALA A 9 -15.92 -40.66 -73.77
C ALA A 9 -15.10 -41.04 -72.50
N PHE A 10 -14.11 -41.92 -72.64
CA PHE A 10 -13.22 -42.27 -71.53
C PHE A 10 -12.35 -41.08 -71.10
N GLY A 11 -11.85 -40.27 -72.04
CA GLY A 11 -11.11 -39.04 -71.73
C GLY A 11 -11.94 -38.01 -70.95
N LEU A 12 -13.21 -37.81 -71.33
CA LEU A 12 -14.11 -36.89 -70.64
C LEU A 12 -14.47 -37.38 -69.22
N ALA A 13 -14.71 -38.69 -69.05
CA ALA A 13 -15.01 -39.28 -67.76
C ALA A 13 -13.82 -39.17 -66.78
N ALA A 14 -12.58 -39.36 -67.27
CA ALA A 14 -11.38 -39.20 -66.47
C ALA A 14 -11.17 -37.75 -66.02
N LEU A 15 -11.43 -36.77 -66.89
CA LEU A 15 -11.37 -35.33 -66.56
C LEU A 15 -12.43 -34.94 -65.52
N LEU A 16 -13.67 -35.40 -65.67
CA LEU A 16 -14.74 -35.15 -64.71
C LEU A 16 -14.43 -35.79 -63.35
N ALA A 17 -13.91 -37.01 -63.32
CA ALA A 17 -13.49 -37.67 -62.09
C ALA A 17 -12.35 -36.90 -61.40
N ALA A 18 -11.28 -36.52 -62.13
CA ALA A 18 -10.16 -35.78 -61.58
C ALA A 18 -10.59 -34.42 -61.00
N SER A 19 -11.45 -33.69 -61.72
CA SER A 19 -12.00 -32.41 -61.24
C SER A 19 -12.90 -32.58 -60.01
N GLY A 20 -13.69 -33.65 -59.95
CA GLY A 20 -14.54 -33.98 -58.80
C GLY A 20 -13.74 -34.30 -57.54
N PHE A 21 -12.66 -35.08 -57.66
CA PHE A 21 -11.77 -35.38 -56.53
C PHE A 21 -11.05 -34.12 -56.03
N ALA A 22 -10.51 -33.30 -56.94
CA ALA A 22 -9.88 -32.02 -56.58
C ALA A 22 -10.86 -31.06 -55.88
N TYR A 23 -12.12 -31.03 -56.33
CA TYR A 23 -13.17 -30.23 -55.69
C TYR A 23 -13.52 -30.71 -54.28
N LEU A 24 -13.63 -32.03 -54.09
CA LEU A 24 -13.89 -32.62 -52.76
C LEU A 24 -12.75 -32.33 -51.78
N ASP A 25 -11.51 -32.47 -52.23
CA ASP A 25 -10.33 -32.17 -51.41
C ASP A 25 -10.28 -30.68 -51.02
N ALA A 26 -10.50 -29.78 -51.98
CA ALA A 26 -10.59 -28.34 -51.72
C ALA A 26 -11.69 -28.00 -50.70
N ARG A 27 -12.87 -28.64 -50.78
CA ARG A 27 -13.94 -28.47 -49.78
C ARG A 27 -13.53 -28.98 -48.40
N ASN A 28 -12.84 -30.12 -48.32
CA ASN A 28 -12.38 -30.67 -47.06
C ASN A 28 -11.33 -29.76 -46.39
N GLN A 29 -10.39 -29.22 -47.18
CA GLN A 29 -9.41 -28.25 -46.70
C GLN A 29 -10.08 -26.96 -46.21
N LEU A 30 -11.10 -26.47 -46.92
CA LEU A 30 -11.88 -25.30 -46.51
C LEU A 30 -12.57 -25.55 -45.16
N ALA A 31 -13.27 -26.67 -45.00
CA ALA A 31 -13.94 -27.04 -43.75
C ALA A 31 -12.96 -27.16 -42.56
N GLN A 32 -11.78 -27.73 -42.79
CA GLN A 32 -10.73 -27.79 -41.77
C GLN A 32 -10.21 -26.39 -41.40
N THR A 33 -10.04 -25.52 -42.39
CA THR A 33 -9.59 -24.14 -42.19
C THR A 33 -10.61 -23.32 -41.41
N GLU A 34 -11.90 -23.44 -41.72
CA GLU A 34 -13.00 -22.80 -40.98
C GLU A 34 -13.04 -23.27 -39.52
N THR A 35 -12.85 -24.58 -39.30
CA THR A 35 -12.78 -25.16 -37.95
C THR A 35 -11.61 -24.58 -37.15
N ARG A 36 -10.41 -24.50 -37.76
CA ARG A 36 -9.22 -23.89 -37.13
C ARG A 36 -9.43 -22.41 -36.86
N LEU A 37 -10.03 -21.67 -37.79
CA LEU A 37 -10.32 -20.25 -37.63
C LEU A 37 -11.26 -20.02 -36.44
N THR A 38 -12.31 -20.83 -36.32
CA THR A 38 -13.25 -20.76 -35.19
C THR A 38 -12.53 -21.04 -33.86
N ALA A 39 -11.69 -22.07 -33.80
CA ALA A 39 -10.92 -22.40 -32.60
C ALA A 39 -9.99 -21.24 -32.18
N ILE A 40 -9.26 -20.66 -33.14
CA ILE A 40 -8.38 -19.52 -32.90
C ILE A 40 -9.18 -18.30 -32.44
N GLN A 41 -10.36 -18.05 -33.01
CA GLN A 41 -11.23 -16.95 -32.59
C GLN A 41 -11.67 -17.12 -31.14
N THR A 42 -12.10 -18.33 -30.75
CA THR A 42 -12.47 -18.65 -29.36
C THR A 42 -11.30 -18.48 -28.39
N GLU A 43 -10.11 -18.96 -28.76
CA GLU A 43 -8.91 -18.79 -27.94
C GLU A 43 -8.55 -17.32 -27.77
N ARG A 44 -8.61 -16.53 -28.86
CA ARG A 44 -8.38 -15.08 -28.82
C ARG A 44 -9.39 -14.37 -27.92
N ASP A 45 -10.66 -14.74 -27.99
CA ASP A 45 -11.70 -14.14 -27.13
C ASP A 45 -11.46 -14.48 -25.65
N ASN A 46 -11.06 -15.73 -25.35
CA ASN A 46 -10.72 -16.15 -23.99
C ASN A 46 -9.49 -15.39 -23.46
N LEU A 47 -8.42 -15.29 -24.26
CA LEU A 47 -7.23 -14.52 -23.89
C LEU A 47 -7.54 -13.04 -23.68
N THR A 48 -8.44 -12.46 -24.48
CA THR A 48 -8.90 -11.07 -24.30
C THR A 48 -9.56 -10.90 -22.94
N GLN A 49 -10.47 -11.82 -22.56
CA GLN A 49 -11.11 -11.80 -21.24
C GLN A 49 -10.11 -11.97 -20.09
N GLN A 50 -9.09 -12.82 -20.25
CA GLN A 50 -8.04 -12.97 -19.25
C GLN A 50 -7.22 -11.69 -19.09
N VAL A 51 -6.87 -11.04 -20.20
CA VAL A 51 -6.16 -9.74 -20.17
C VAL A 51 -6.99 -8.68 -19.47
N ASP A 52 -8.29 -8.58 -19.77
CA ASP A 52 -9.18 -7.62 -19.12
C ASP A 52 -9.27 -7.88 -17.60
N SER A 53 -9.36 -9.16 -17.19
CA SER A 53 -9.38 -9.54 -15.78
C SER A 53 -8.06 -9.17 -15.08
N LEU A 54 -6.92 -9.47 -15.69
CA LEU A 54 -5.62 -9.12 -15.14
C LEU A 54 -5.43 -7.60 -15.05
N GLN A 55 -5.91 -6.83 -16.02
CA GLN A 55 -5.88 -5.37 -15.96
C GLN A 55 -6.70 -4.81 -14.78
N GLN A 56 -7.85 -5.42 -14.46
CA GLN A 56 -8.62 -5.02 -13.28
C GLN A 56 -7.90 -5.38 -11.98
N GLN A 57 -7.29 -6.57 -11.91
CA GLN A 57 -6.50 -6.98 -10.75
C GLN A 57 -5.30 -6.05 -10.52
N VAL A 58 -4.62 -5.63 -11.58
CA VAL A 58 -3.52 -4.65 -11.49
C VAL A 58 -4.02 -3.32 -10.93
N LYS A 59 -5.14 -2.79 -11.43
CA LYS A 59 -5.72 -1.53 -10.91
C LYS A 59 -6.09 -1.61 -9.43
N ASP A 60 -6.68 -2.74 -9.01
CA ASP A 60 -7.02 -2.96 -7.61
C ASP A 60 -5.76 -3.02 -6.72
N LEU A 61 -4.73 -3.75 -7.16
CA LEU A 61 -3.45 -3.79 -6.47
C LEU A 61 -2.77 -2.41 -6.40
N GLU A 62 -2.82 -1.61 -7.45
CA GLU A 62 -2.31 -0.25 -7.45
C GLU A 62 -3.02 0.64 -6.42
N GLN A 63 -4.33 0.52 -6.28
CA GLN A 63 -5.12 1.22 -5.26
C GLN A 63 -4.76 0.75 -3.85
N GLN A 64 -4.65 -0.55 -3.63
CA GLN A 64 -4.24 -1.10 -2.33
C GLN A 64 -2.84 -0.60 -1.93
N VAL A 65 -1.89 -0.62 -2.85
CA VAL A 65 -0.53 -0.11 -2.61
C VAL A 65 -0.56 1.39 -2.28
N SER A 66 -1.36 2.19 -2.99
CA SER A 66 -1.51 3.61 -2.67
C SER A 66 -2.08 3.83 -1.27
N SER A 67 -3.09 3.05 -0.88
CA SER A 67 -3.68 3.10 0.46
C SER A 67 -2.66 2.74 1.53
N SER A 68 -1.90 1.65 1.34
CA SER A 68 -0.83 1.26 2.26
C SER A 68 0.26 2.32 2.40
N ARG A 69 0.66 2.99 1.30
CA ARG A 69 1.63 4.10 1.36
C ARG A 69 1.12 5.26 2.22
N ASN A 70 -0.15 5.61 2.09
CA ASN A 70 -0.75 6.66 2.90
C ASN A 70 -0.78 6.28 4.38
N SER A 71 -1.16 5.04 4.71
CA SER A 71 -1.14 4.54 6.09
C SER A 71 0.27 4.54 6.69
N VAL A 72 1.30 4.17 5.91
CA VAL A 72 2.69 4.25 6.37
C VAL A 72 3.11 5.68 6.65
N SER A 73 2.75 6.63 5.79
CA SER A 73 3.06 8.05 5.99
C SER A 73 2.40 8.61 7.26
N ASP A 74 1.15 8.22 7.53
CA ASP A 74 0.44 8.63 8.74
C ASP A 74 1.10 8.07 10.01
N LEU A 75 1.44 6.77 10.00
CA LEU A 75 2.14 6.12 11.11
C LEU A 75 3.53 6.75 11.36
N GLN A 76 4.25 7.13 10.31
CA GLN A 76 5.52 7.85 10.44
C GLN A 76 5.34 9.22 11.09
N GLY A 77 4.27 9.94 10.74
CA GLY A 77 3.91 11.21 11.38
C GLY A 77 3.63 11.03 12.87
N GLN A 78 2.77 10.05 13.21
CA GLN A 78 2.47 9.71 14.59
C GLN A 78 3.72 9.32 15.38
N LEU A 79 4.62 8.54 14.79
CA LEU A 79 5.87 8.16 15.44
C LEU A 79 6.73 9.39 15.74
N GLY A 80 6.87 10.32 14.79
CA GLY A 80 7.61 11.56 15.01
C GLY A 80 7.00 12.45 16.10
N ASP A 81 5.68 12.50 16.22
CA ASP A 81 4.99 13.17 17.34
C ASP A 81 5.30 12.51 18.69
N ARG A 82 5.32 11.18 18.74
CA ARG A 82 5.65 10.43 19.95
C ARG A 82 7.12 10.61 20.35
N GLU A 83 8.05 10.60 19.40
CA GLU A 83 9.46 10.86 19.66
C GLU A 83 9.68 12.25 20.25
N ARG A 84 9.01 13.27 19.69
CA ARG A 84 9.03 14.64 20.26
C ARG A 84 8.47 14.69 21.68
N ALA A 85 7.37 13.97 21.93
CA ALA A 85 6.78 13.90 23.26
C ALA A 85 7.73 13.23 24.27
N VAL A 86 8.40 12.13 23.88
CA VAL A 86 9.40 11.45 24.71
C VAL A 86 10.60 12.35 25.00
N ALA A 87 11.13 13.04 23.98
CA ALA A 87 12.24 13.99 24.18
C ALA A 87 11.85 15.13 25.14
N ALA A 88 10.62 15.64 25.01
CA ALA A 88 10.10 16.65 25.93
C ALA A 88 9.94 16.11 27.37
N PHE A 89 9.52 14.86 27.55
CA PHE A 89 9.48 14.22 28.86
C PHE A 89 10.86 14.01 29.46
N GLN A 90 11.84 13.60 28.65
CA GLN A 90 13.20 13.46 29.13
C GLN A 90 13.76 14.80 29.64
N GLY A 91 13.58 15.88 28.89
CA GLY A 91 13.99 17.22 29.34
C GLY A 91 13.28 17.68 30.63
N GLN A 92 12.01 17.30 30.83
CA GLN A 92 11.29 17.55 32.08
C GLN A 92 11.91 16.80 33.25
N ILE A 93 12.22 15.51 33.06
CA ILE A 93 12.85 14.67 34.07
C ILE A 93 14.22 15.24 34.46
N ASP A 94 15.04 15.62 33.48
CA ASP A 94 16.36 16.20 33.72
C ASP A 94 16.27 17.50 34.53
N THR A 95 15.32 18.38 34.16
CA THR A 95 15.07 19.64 34.89
C THR A 95 14.63 19.38 36.34
N LEU A 96 13.76 18.40 36.55
CA LEU A 96 13.28 18.03 37.88
C LEU A 96 14.40 17.39 38.71
N SER A 97 15.27 16.57 38.11
CA SER A 97 16.42 15.97 38.79
C SER A 97 17.35 17.05 39.33
N ILE A 98 17.74 18.02 38.49
CA ILE A 98 18.58 19.16 38.88
C ILE A 98 17.93 19.95 40.03
N CYS A 99 16.62 20.19 39.94
CA CYS A 99 15.88 20.86 41.01
C CYS A 99 15.96 20.09 42.34
N LEU A 100 15.69 18.78 42.34
CA LEU A 100 15.70 17.95 43.54
C LEU A 100 17.09 17.81 44.14
N GLU A 101 18.13 17.66 43.31
CA GLU A 101 19.52 17.63 43.75
C GLU A 101 19.92 18.93 44.45
N GLY A 102 19.57 20.08 43.85
CA GLY A 102 19.83 21.39 44.46
C GLY A 102 19.08 21.61 45.77
N VAL A 103 17.83 21.16 45.87
CA VAL A 103 17.06 21.23 47.11
C VAL A 103 17.71 20.36 48.19
N ALA A 104 18.11 19.14 47.85
CA ALA A 104 18.78 18.23 48.77
C ALA A 104 20.12 18.80 49.27
N GLN A 105 20.91 19.40 48.38
CA GLN A 105 22.15 20.08 48.74
C GLN A 105 21.89 21.25 49.70
N GLY A 106 20.95 22.15 49.38
CA GLY A 106 20.62 23.27 50.24
C GLY A 106 20.17 22.84 51.65
N ILE A 107 19.40 21.74 51.74
CA ILE A 107 19.01 21.16 53.04
C ILE A 107 20.23 20.62 53.80
N SER A 108 21.17 19.96 53.11
CA SER A 108 22.40 19.48 53.73
C SER A 108 23.27 20.64 54.25
N GLU A 109 23.38 21.73 53.50
CA GLU A 109 24.11 22.95 53.90
C GLU A 109 23.48 23.58 55.15
N MET A 110 22.15 23.69 55.22
CA MET A 110 21.45 24.15 56.43
C MET A 110 21.71 23.23 57.63
N SER A 111 21.69 21.91 57.44
CA SER A 111 21.95 20.95 58.52
C SER A 111 23.36 21.04 59.08
N ASN A 112 24.32 21.52 58.29
CA ASN A 112 25.70 21.72 58.70
C ASN A 112 25.96 23.13 59.28
N GLY A 113 24.93 23.98 59.39
CA GLY A 113 25.04 25.34 59.91
C GLY A 113 25.51 26.38 58.88
N GLU A 114 25.54 26.03 57.59
CA GLU A 114 25.96 26.91 56.49
C GLU A 114 24.78 27.66 55.85
N GLU A 115 24.03 28.43 56.65
CA GLU A 115 22.79 29.10 56.19
C GLU A 115 23.00 30.01 54.96
N THR A 116 24.15 30.69 54.87
CA THR A 116 24.43 31.57 53.72
C THR A 116 24.67 30.77 52.43
N SER A 117 25.34 29.62 52.52
CA SER A 117 25.55 28.70 51.39
C SER A 117 24.20 28.16 50.89
N ALA A 118 23.36 27.69 51.83
CA ALA A 118 22.04 27.15 51.51
C ALA A 118 21.15 28.13 50.75
N LEU A 119 21.13 29.40 51.19
CA LEU A 119 20.36 30.46 50.52
C LEU A 119 20.84 30.71 49.09
N ILE A 120 22.14 30.66 48.83
CA ILE A 120 22.70 30.79 47.48
C ILE A 120 22.26 29.61 46.62
N THR A 121 22.38 28.39 47.14
CA THR A 121 21.94 27.16 46.47
C THR A 121 20.47 27.25 46.08
N PHE A 122 19.56 27.55 47.03
CA PHE A 122 18.14 27.71 46.74
C PHE A 122 17.84 28.83 45.74
N SER A 123 18.54 29.97 45.86
CA SER A 123 18.37 31.07 44.91
C SER A 123 18.71 30.63 43.48
N SER A 124 19.80 29.89 43.30
CA SER A 124 20.27 29.44 41.98
C SER A 124 19.33 28.44 41.31
N ILE A 125 18.73 27.52 42.08
CA ILE A 125 17.87 26.46 41.53
C ILE A 125 16.39 26.86 41.45
N SER A 126 15.98 27.94 42.13
CA SER A 126 14.58 28.40 42.15
C SER A 126 13.99 28.63 40.75
N ALA A 127 14.79 29.17 39.83
CA ALA A 127 14.37 29.40 38.44
C ALA A 127 14.17 28.09 37.67
N THR A 128 15.10 27.15 37.83
CA THR A 128 15.06 25.81 37.21
C THR A 128 13.87 25.01 37.70
N CYS A 129 13.61 25.01 39.02
CA CYS A 129 12.46 24.36 39.62
C CYS A 129 11.12 24.94 39.12
N LYS A 130 11.03 26.27 39.00
CA LYS A 130 9.82 26.94 38.49
C LYS A 130 9.54 26.63 37.02
N GLN A 131 10.59 26.37 36.24
CA GLN A 131 10.44 25.97 34.84
C GLN A 131 9.81 24.57 34.71
N ALA A 132 10.15 23.64 35.61
CA ALA A 132 9.55 22.31 35.64
C ALA A 132 8.02 22.35 35.87
N GLU A 133 7.53 23.28 36.71
CA GLU A 133 6.10 23.45 37.01
C GLU A 133 5.28 23.92 35.79
N LYS A 134 5.81 24.90 35.05
CA LYS A 134 5.12 25.49 33.88
C LYS A 134 4.94 24.50 32.71
N ILE A 135 5.79 23.48 32.63
CA ILE A 135 5.73 22.46 31.58
C ILE A 135 4.61 21.44 31.86
N ILE A 136 4.18 21.27 33.12
CA ILE A 136 3.09 20.37 33.49
C ILE A 136 1.72 20.96 33.09
N GLU A 137 1.53 22.29 33.22
CA GLU A 137 0.27 22.97 32.88
C GLU A 137 0.00 23.09 31.38
N GLN A 138 1.03 23.28 30.54
CA GLN A 138 0.85 23.43 29.09
C GLN A 138 0.28 22.17 28.41
N ARG A 139 0.33 21.00 29.07
CA ARG A 139 -0.28 19.77 28.56
C ARG A 139 -1.77 19.63 28.84
N ASN A 140 -2.34 20.35 29.82
CA ASN A 140 -3.77 20.26 30.11
C ASN A 140 -4.63 21.05 29.09
N VAL A 141 -4.00 21.92 28.30
CA VAL A 141 -4.66 22.80 27.31
C VAL A 141 -4.38 22.37 25.85
N GLY A 142 -3.34 21.56 25.60
CA GLY A 142 -2.88 21.22 24.24
C GLY A 142 -3.48 19.96 23.59
N SER A 143 -4.38 19.23 24.25
CA SER A 143 -4.85 17.91 23.76
C SER A 143 -6.18 17.93 22.98
N TYR A 144 -6.72 19.10 22.63
CA TYR A 144 -7.89 19.22 21.76
C TYR A 144 -7.63 20.26 20.65
N GLY A 145 -7.28 19.79 19.46
CA GLY A 145 -7.45 20.58 18.24
C GLY A 145 -6.32 20.51 17.21
N SER A 146 -6.33 19.47 16.37
CA SER A 146 -6.31 19.61 14.90
C SER A 146 -6.12 18.24 14.27
N GLY A 147 -7.24 17.59 13.97
CA GLY A 147 -7.31 16.37 13.20
C GLY A 147 -8.69 16.31 12.54
N SER A 148 -8.94 17.22 11.61
CA SER A 148 -10.10 17.16 10.72
C SER A 148 -9.92 15.97 9.78
N GLY A 149 -10.44 14.82 10.19
CA GLY A 149 -10.62 13.64 9.35
C GLY A 149 -11.82 12.88 9.88
N GLN A 150 -12.96 13.02 9.22
CA GLN A 150 -14.12 12.16 9.45
C GLN A 150 -13.68 10.69 9.38
N HIS A 151 -13.66 10.00 10.52
CA HIS A 151 -13.69 8.54 10.55
C HIS A 151 -15.16 8.10 10.60
N PRO A 152 -15.74 7.52 9.55
CA PRO A 152 -16.91 6.68 9.72
C PRO A 152 -16.50 5.41 10.50
N PRO A 153 -17.39 4.84 11.33
CA PRO A 153 -17.07 3.64 12.11
C PRO A 153 -16.80 2.45 11.18
N LEU A 154 -15.64 1.81 11.38
CA LEU A 154 -15.28 0.56 10.73
C LEU A 154 -16.26 -0.54 11.19
N ALA A 155 -17.20 -0.90 10.32
CA ALA A 155 -17.94 -2.14 10.44
C ALA A 155 -16.97 -3.31 10.25
N ILE A 156 -16.60 -3.96 11.34
CA ILE A 156 -15.95 -5.27 11.30
C ILE A 156 -16.97 -6.25 10.73
N ARG A 157 -16.89 -6.52 9.42
CA ARG A 157 -17.50 -7.71 8.83
C ARG A 157 -16.53 -8.87 9.02
N SER A 158 -16.87 -9.71 9.98
CA SER A 158 -16.38 -11.08 10.12
C SER A 158 -16.54 -11.83 8.80
N PHE A 159 -15.45 -12.46 8.35
CA PHE A 159 -15.49 -13.70 7.57
C PHE A 159 -15.11 -14.85 8.50
#